data_AF-A0A7J7U600-F1
#
_entry.id   AF-A0A7J7U600-F1
#
_cell.length_a   1.000
_cell.length_b   1.000
_cell.length_c   1.000
_cell.angle_alpha   90.00
_cell.angle_beta   90.00
_cell.angle_gamma   90.00
#
_symmetry.space_group_name_H-M   'P 1'
#
loop_
_entity.id
_entity.type
_entity.pdbx_description
1 polymer ?
#
loop_
_entity_poly.entity_id
_entity_poly.type
_entity_poly.pdbx_seq_one_letter_code
_entity_poly.pdbx_strand_id
1 'polypeptide(L)'
;MFPLTEGNKHVAQLLFSTGTCPRCIFRFCGVDFHAPYKLSYEELFNELQKFLKTEKGELILEVPNPPPKKIRLHELEDGIDGTDNQSQNGEGRVSIIEGGSIAFKSSSPNVCNVCLGILQEFCEKEFIKKVCQKVEASGFEFTNLVFSVSFPPQLSVREHAAWLLVKQEMGKQSLSLGRNDIVQLKEAYKWITHPLFSEELGVPIDGKVLGHQHC
;
A
#
# COMPACT_ATOMS: atom_id res chain seq x y z
N MET A 1 -15.81 15.83 -3.61
CA MET A 1 -15.55 15.92 -2.16
C MET A 1 -14.60 14.79 -1.79
N PHE A 2 -13.53 15.09 -1.05
CA PHE A 2 -12.54 14.09 -0.64
C PHE A 2 -13.13 13.17 0.44
N PRO A 3 -12.88 11.84 0.41
CA PRO A 3 -13.62 10.88 1.24
C PRO A 3 -13.15 10.81 2.69
N LEU A 4 -11.98 11.35 3.02
CA LEU A 4 -11.43 11.31 4.39
C LEU A 4 -11.87 12.53 5.19
N THR A 5 -12.13 12.30 6.47
CA THR A 5 -12.47 13.33 7.47
C THR A 5 -11.26 13.65 8.35
N GLU A 6 -11.32 14.72 9.15
CA GLU A 6 -10.23 15.08 10.08
C GLU A 6 -9.89 13.95 11.06
N GLY A 7 -10.88 13.14 11.47
CA GLY A 7 -10.66 11.95 12.30
C GLY A 7 -9.80 10.87 11.64
N ASN A 8 -9.68 10.88 10.31
CA ASN A 8 -8.83 9.96 9.57
C ASN A 8 -7.39 10.47 9.38
N LYS A 9 -7.10 11.73 9.70
CA LYS A 9 -5.88 12.42 9.25
C LYS A 9 -4.60 11.81 9.82
N HIS A 10 -4.56 11.50 11.12
CA HIS A 10 -3.38 10.87 11.74
C HIS A 10 -3.07 9.50 11.11
N VAL A 11 -4.09 8.67 10.91
CA VAL A 11 -3.94 7.37 10.25
C VAL A 11 -3.48 7.53 8.81
N ALA A 12 -4.12 8.44 8.06
CA ALA A 12 -3.77 8.70 6.67
C ALA A 12 -2.33 9.24 6.54
N GLN A 13 -1.89 10.13 7.43
CA GLN A 13 -0.54 10.67 7.46
C GLN A 13 0.51 9.57 7.77
N LEU A 14 0.23 8.73 8.77
CA LEU A 14 1.10 7.62 9.16
C LEU A 14 1.27 6.60 8.03
N LEU A 15 0.16 6.19 7.41
CA LEU A 15 0.18 5.24 6.31
C LEU A 15 0.85 5.84 5.06
N PHE A 16 0.56 7.10 4.74
CA PHE A 16 1.15 7.78 3.59
C PHE A 16 2.67 7.94 3.74
N SER A 17 3.14 8.40 4.90
CA SER A 17 4.57 8.58 5.18
C SER A 17 5.37 7.27 5.20
N THR A 18 4.73 6.14 5.47
CA THR A 18 5.35 4.80 5.44
C THR A 18 5.25 4.09 4.08
N GLY A 19 4.68 4.74 3.07
CA GLY A 19 4.64 4.22 1.69
C GLY A 19 3.36 3.48 1.29
N THR A 20 2.24 3.73 1.98
CA THR A 20 0.93 3.17 1.62
C THR A 20 0.27 4.04 0.53
N CYS A 21 -0.27 3.41 -0.52
CA CYS A 21 -0.96 4.15 -1.59
C CYS A 21 -2.33 4.72 -1.16
N PRO A 22 -2.85 5.76 -1.84
CA PRO A 22 -4.11 6.41 -1.48
C PRO A 22 -5.30 5.46 -1.37
N ARG A 23 -5.44 4.51 -2.32
CA ARG A 23 -6.54 3.53 -2.30
C ARG A 23 -6.43 2.59 -1.10
N CYS A 24 -5.23 2.15 -0.73
CA CYS A 24 -5.05 1.36 0.49
C CYS A 24 -5.39 2.17 1.74
N ILE A 25 -5.02 3.46 1.79
CA ILE A 25 -5.40 4.36 2.89
C ILE A 25 -6.91 4.45 3.04
N PHE A 26 -7.66 4.62 1.94
CA PHE A 26 -9.12 4.61 1.97
C PHE A 26 -9.69 3.33 2.59
N ARG A 27 -9.12 2.16 2.27
CA ARG A 27 -9.54 0.90 2.89
C ARG A 27 -9.31 0.88 4.40
N PHE A 28 -8.15 1.32 4.86
CA PHE A 28 -7.83 1.36 6.30
C PHE A 28 -8.60 2.45 7.05
N CYS A 29 -9.12 3.45 6.34
CA CYS A 29 -10.01 4.47 6.88
C CYS A 29 -11.50 4.10 6.76
N GLY A 30 -11.85 2.90 6.27
CA GLY A 30 -13.23 2.43 6.18
C GLY A 30 -14.08 3.13 5.13
N VAL A 31 -13.49 3.68 4.07
CA VAL A 31 -14.24 4.29 2.97
C VAL A 31 -14.92 3.18 2.16
N ASP A 32 -16.24 3.03 2.34
CA ASP A 32 -17.05 1.91 1.84
C ASP A 32 -17.80 2.21 0.53
N PHE A 33 -17.74 3.44 0.02
CA PHE A 33 -18.35 3.83 -1.24
C PHE A 33 -17.32 3.79 -2.39
N HIS A 34 -17.77 3.34 -3.57
CA HIS A 34 -16.86 2.94 -4.65
C HIS A 34 -16.23 4.13 -5.40
N ALA A 35 -16.91 5.28 -5.45
CA ALA A 35 -16.55 6.38 -6.36
C ALA A 35 -15.11 6.90 -6.19
N PRO A 36 -14.58 7.12 -4.98
CA PRO A 36 -13.21 7.60 -4.79
C PRO A 36 -12.16 6.62 -5.33
N TYR A 37 -12.40 5.31 -5.24
CA TYR A 37 -11.43 4.31 -5.68
C TYR A 37 -11.21 4.33 -7.20
N LYS A 38 -12.18 4.85 -7.96
CA LYS A 38 -12.16 4.91 -9.43
C LYS A 38 -11.47 6.15 -10.00
N LEU A 39 -11.11 7.12 -9.16
CA LEU A 39 -10.30 8.27 -9.57
C LEU A 39 -8.91 7.80 -10.00
N SER A 40 -8.26 8.56 -10.88
CA SER A 40 -6.92 8.22 -11.33
C SER A 40 -5.94 8.26 -10.15
N TYR A 41 -4.88 7.45 -10.23
CA TYR A 41 -3.87 7.42 -9.17
C TYR A 41 -3.27 8.82 -8.88
N GLU A 42 -3.03 9.60 -9.93
CA GLU A 42 -2.46 10.96 -9.82
C GLU A 42 -3.40 11.92 -9.11
N GLU A 43 -4.69 11.94 -9.48
CA GLU A 43 -5.70 12.74 -8.79
C GLU A 43 -5.79 12.36 -7.32
N LEU A 44 -5.84 11.06 -7.01
CA LEU A 44 -5.90 10.58 -5.64
C LEU A 44 -4.68 10.97 -4.81
N PHE A 45 -3.49 10.86 -5.39
CA PHE A 45 -2.25 11.24 -4.75
C PHE A 45 -2.23 12.74 -4.45
N ASN A 46 -2.60 13.57 -5.43
CA ASN A 46 -2.64 15.02 -5.29
C ASN A 46 -3.68 15.48 -4.26
N GLU A 47 -4.88 14.91 -4.29
CA GLU A 47 -5.93 15.23 -3.32
C GLU A 47 -5.56 14.78 -1.90
N LEU A 48 -4.95 13.60 -1.75
CA LEU A 48 -4.45 13.14 -0.46
C LEU A 48 -3.35 14.06 0.07
N GLN A 49 -2.39 14.47 -0.77
CA GLN A 49 -1.37 15.43 -0.36
C GLN A 49 -1.97 16.76 0.07
N LYS A 50 -2.98 17.28 -0.65
CA LYS A 50 -3.69 18.50 -0.25
C LYS A 50 -4.40 18.34 1.10
N PHE A 51 -5.05 17.20 1.33
CA PHE A 51 -5.73 16.89 2.59
C PHE A 51 -4.75 16.77 3.78
N LEU A 52 -3.58 16.17 3.56
CA LEU A 52 -2.56 15.95 4.58
C LEU A 52 -1.71 17.19 4.90
N LYS A 53 -1.69 18.20 4.02
CA LYS A 53 -1.03 19.47 4.31
C LYS A 53 -1.67 20.11 5.54
N THR A 54 -0.91 20.09 6.63
CA THR A 54 -1.23 20.79 7.88
C THR A 54 -0.49 22.13 7.85
N GLU A 55 -1.15 23.24 8.22
CA GLU A 55 -0.43 24.49 8.50
C GLU A 55 0.67 24.19 9.52
N LYS A 56 1.92 24.56 9.20
CA LYS A 56 3.14 24.13 9.88
C LYS A 56 2.99 24.05 11.41
N GLY A 57 2.83 22.84 11.91
CA GLY A 57 2.91 22.48 13.32
C GLY A 57 3.84 21.27 13.45
N GLU A 58 4.87 21.42 14.28
CA GLU A 58 5.99 20.49 14.44
C GLU A 58 5.53 19.07 14.80
N LEU A 59 5.74 18.12 13.89
CA LEU A 59 5.64 16.69 14.20
C LEU A 59 6.99 16.21 14.72
N ILE A 60 7.10 16.05 16.03
CA ILE A 60 8.20 15.33 16.68
C ILE A 60 7.96 13.83 16.47
N LEU A 61 8.69 13.24 15.52
CA LEU A 61 8.75 11.79 15.35
C LEU A 61 9.72 11.22 16.39
N GLU A 62 9.21 10.78 17.55
CA GLU A 62 9.96 9.87 18.40
C GLU A 62 9.91 8.47 17.77
N VAL A 63 11.05 8.05 17.21
CA VAL A 63 11.26 6.67 16.76
C VAL A 63 11.61 5.83 17.99
N PRO A 64 10.78 4.86 18.41
CA PRO A 64 11.18 3.94 19.47
C PRO A 64 12.29 3.03 18.93
N ASN A 65 13.49 3.16 19.47
CA ASN A 65 14.59 2.24 19.16
C ASN A 65 14.17 0.79 19.48
N PRO A 66 14.46 -0.18 18.59
CA PRO A 66 14.26 -1.59 18.91
C PRO A 66 15.20 -2.00 20.06
N PRO A 67 14.75 -2.89 20.97
CA PRO A 67 15.53 -3.26 22.14
C PRO A 67 16.83 -3.98 21.73
N PRO A 68 18.00 -3.61 22.28
CA PRO A 68 19.25 -4.27 21.95
C PRO A 68 19.25 -5.68 22.55
N LYS A 69 19.31 -6.70 21.69
CA LYS A 69 19.55 -8.08 22.10
C LYS A 69 20.97 -8.17 22.66
N LYS A 70 21.11 -8.27 23.99
CA LYS A 70 22.38 -8.64 24.64
C LYS A 70 22.63 -10.13 24.40
N ILE A 71 23.43 -10.47 23.39
CA ILE A 71 24.14 -11.74 23.36
C ILE A 71 25.41 -11.54 24.20
N ARG A 72 25.50 -12.24 25.34
CA ARG A 72 26.74 -12.42 26.09
C ARG A 72 27.53 -13.51 25.37
N LEU A 73 28.64 -13.14 24.73
CA LEU A 73 29.68 -14.09 24.36
C LEU A 73 30.81 -13.90 25.39
N HIS A 74 31.12 -14.95 26.15
CA HIS A 74 32.31 -14.96 27.03
C HIS A 74 33.54 -15.06 26.14
N GLU A 75 34.42 -14.07 26.23
CA GLU A 75 35.81 -14.17 25.79
C GLU A 75 36.61 -14.86 26.90
N LEU A 76 37.34 -15.90 26.53
CA LEU A 76 38.51 -16.39 27.27
C LEU A 76 39.66 -16.41 26.27
N GLU A 77 40.64 -15.57 26.57
CA GLU A 77 41.90 -15.36 25.88
C GLU A 77 42.75 -16.64 25.90
N ASP A 78 43.45 -16.93 24.80
CA ASP A 78 44.91 -17.01 24.78
C ASP A 78 45.46 -17.54 23.44
N GLY A 79 46.34 -16.74 22.80
CA GLY A 79 47.54 -17.28 22.18
C GLY A 79 47.66 -17.31 20.64
N ILE A 80 48.56 -16.45 20.14
CA ILE A 80 49.59 -16.70 19.10
C ILE A 80 49.25 -16.32 17.62
N ASP A 81 49.87 -15.20 17.22
CA ASP A 81 50.65 -14.92 16.00
C ASP A 81 50.02 -14.98 14.59
N GLY A 82 50.26 -13.88 13.85
CA GLY A 82 50.50 -13.94 12.41
C GLY A 82 49.36 -13.63 11.42
N THR A 83 49.48 -12.46 10.79
CA THR A 83 49.26 -12.19 9.34
C THR A 83 47.83 -11.94 8.81
N ASP A 84 47.66 -10.70 8.31
CA ASP A 84 46.84 -10.22 7.19
C ASP A 84 45.41 -10.76 6.99
N ASN A 85 44.42 -9.87 7.08
CA ASN A 85 43.62 -9.49 5.91
C ASN A 85 42.63 -8.34 6.17
N GLN A 86 42.56 -7.47 5.17
CA GLN A 86 41.63 -6.37 4.95
C GLN A 86 40.17 -6.70 5.27
N SER A 87 39.50 -5.81 6.01
CA SER A 87 38.14 -5.36 5.68
C SER A 87 37.81 -4.04 6.37
N GLN A 88 38.21 -2.93 5.75
CA GLN A 88 37.56 -1.64 5.97
C GLN A 88 36.29 -1.62 5.11
N ASN A 89 35.12 -1.49 5.74
CA ASN A 89 34.00 -0.69 5.21
C ASN A 89 32.86 -0.64 6.24
N GLY A 90 33.01 0.30 7.16
CA GLY A 90 31.91 0.84 7.95
C GLY A 90 32.09 2.34 8.00
N GLU A 91 31.54 3.07 7.03
CA GLU A 91 31.34 4.52 7.14
C GLU A 91 30.08 4.90 6.35
N GLY A 92 29.01 5.13 7.11
CA GLY A 92 27.80 5.76 6.62
C GLY A 92 28.10 7.22 6.28
N ARG A 93 27.99 7.56 5.00
CA ARG A 93 27.95 8.95 4.56
C ARG A 93 26.51 9.45 4.58
N VAL A 94 26.17 10.15 5.65
CA VAL A 94 25.07 11.11 5.67
C VAL A 94 25.43 12.24 4.71
N SER A 95 24.76 12.31 3.57
CA SER A 95 24.79 13.49 2.71
C SER A 95 23.58 14.36 3.03
N ILE A 96 23.85 15.47 3.72
CA ILE A 96 22.96 16.63 3.79
C ILE A 96 22.87 17.20 2.36
N ILE A 97 21.66 17.31 1.81
CA ILE A 97 21.41 18.11 0.61
C ILE A 97 20.34 19.14 0.96
N GLU A 98 20.79 20.38 1.14
CA GLU A 98 19.95 21.57 1.11
C GLU A 98 19.63 21.96 -0.34
N GLY A 99 18.40 22.41 -0.56
CA GLY A 99 18.07 23.48 -1.50
C GLY A 99 18.26 23.20 -2.98
N GLY A 100 17.31 22.49 -3.59
CA GLY A 100 17.18 22.44 -5.05
C GLY A 100 15.77 22.06 -5.46
N SER A 101 15.09 22.93 -6.19
CA SER A 101 13.78 22.68 -6.81
C SER A 101 13.88 21.46 -7.73
N ILE A 102 13.43 20.30 -7.25
CA ILE A 102 13.34 19.09 -8.06
C ILE A 102 12.05 19.20 -8.86
N ALA A 103 12.19 19.60 -10.12
CA ALA A 103 11.20 19.30 -11.14
C ALA A 103 10.94 17.78 -11.09
N PHE A 104 9.75 17.38 -10.61
CA PHE A 104 9.29 16.00 -10.61
C PHE A 104 9.10 15.53 -12.06
N LYS A 105 10.19 15.07 -12.68
CA LYS A 105 10.14 14.31 -13.93
C LYS A 105 9.66 12.90 -13.60
N SER A 106 8.43 12.61 -14.01
CA SER A 106 7.75 11.30 -14.12
C SER A 106 8.56 10.08 -13.65
N SER A 107 8.76 9.94 -12.34
CA SER A 107 9.19 8.68 -11.74
C SER A 107 7.91 7.91 -11.39
N SER A 108 7.78 6.70 -11.91
CA SER A 108 6.70 5.77 -11.56
C SER A 108 6.38 5.82 -10.06
N PRO A 109 5.10 5.80 -9.65
CA PRO A 109 4.74 5.89 -8.25
C PRO A 109 5.42 4.79 -7.43
N ASN A 110 5.89 5.14 -6.22
CA ASN A 110 6.49 4.18 -5.31
C ASN A 110 5.53 2.99 -5.07
N VAL A 111 6.08 1.77 -5.10
CA VAL A 111 5.30 0.55 -4.89
C VAL A 111 4.72 0.55 -3.47
N CYS A 112 3.40 0.37 -3.37
CA CYS A 112 2.70 0.34 -2.10
C CYS A 112 3.24 -0.77 -1.19
N ASN A 113 3.65 -0.42 0.03
CA ASN A 113 4.15 -1.38 1.02
C ASN A 113 3.09 -2.41 1.49
N VAL A 114 1.79 -2.13 1.28
CA VAL A 114 0.67 -3.03 1.59
C VAL A 114 0.28 -3.90 0.40
N CYS A 115 -0.12 -3.30 -0.72
CA CYS A 115 -0.75 -4.04 -1.83
C CYS A 115 0.19 -4.38 -2.98
N LEU A 116 1.46 -3.96 -2.93
CA LEU A 116 2.47 -4.27 -3.96
C LEU A 116 2.02 -3.94 -5.39
N GLY A 117 1.36 -2.80 -5.58
CA GLY A 117 0.91 -2.35 -6.91
C GLY A 117 -0.51 -2.74 -7.29
N ILE A 118 -1.18 -3.65 -6.56
CA ILE A 118 -2.51 -4.16 -6.93
C ILE A 118 -3.57 -3.05 -7.05
N LEU A 119 -3.56 -2.08 -6.14
CA LEU A 119 -4.42 -0.89 -6.20
C LEU A 119 -3.69 0.35 -6.75
N GLN A 120 -2.65 0.13 -7.55
CA GLN A 120 -1.93 1.15 -8.30
C GLN A 120 -2.12 0.81 -9.79
N GLU A 121 -1.07 0.43 -10.52
CA GLU A 121 -1.14 0.15 -11.96
C GLU A 121 -2.05 -1.02 -12.34
N PHE A 122 -2.15 -2.07 -11.50
CA PHE A 122 -2.89 -3.28 -11.83
C PHE A 122 -4.41 -3.13 -11.75
N CYS A 123 -4.92 -2.01 -11.25
CA CYS A 123 -6.34 -1.70 -11.29
C CYS A 123 -6.70 -0.56 -12.26
N GLU A 124 -5.74 -0.06 -13.04
CA GLU A 124 -5.98 1.01 -14.03
C GLU A 124 -6.41 0.47 -15.40
N LYS A 125 -7.07 1.33 -16.18
CA LYS A 125 -7.62 1.00 -17.50
C LYS A 125 -6.61 0.34 -18.44
N GLU A 126 -5.37 0.83 -18.48
CA GLU A 126 -4.33 0.29 -19.38
C GLU A 126 -3.95 -1.17 -19.06
N PHE A 127 -3.95 -1.56 -17.78
CA PHE A 127 -3.71 -2.95 -17.42
C PHE A 127 -4.93 -3.81 -17.78
N ILE A 128 -6.14 -3.34 -17.45
CA ILE A 128 -7.37 -4.07 -17.76
C ILE A 128 -7.53 -4.29 -19.26
N LYS A 129 -7.23 -3.29 -20.08
CA LYS A 129 -7.23 -3.40 -21.54
C LYS A 129 -6.32 -4.51 -22.06
N LYS A 130 -5.11 -4.64 -21.51
CA LYS A 130 -4.18 -5.73 -21.87
C LYS A 130 -4.74 -7.10 -21.49
N VAL A 131 -5.45 -7.20 -20.38
CA VAL A 131 -6.14 -8.44 -19.98
C VAL A 131 -7.28 -8.75 -20.95
N CYS A 132 -8.12 -7.77 -21.28
CA CYS A 132 -9.23 -7.95 -22.23
C CYS A 132 -8.75 -8.36 -23.62
N GLN A 133 -7.69 -7.75 -24.13
CA GLN A 133 -7.06 -8.15 -25.40
C GLN A 133 -6.63 -9.62 -25.42
N LYS A 134 -6.16 -10.15 -24.28
CA LYS A 134 -5.83 -11.59 -24.14
C LYS A 134 -7.08 -12.47 -24.12
N VAL A 135 -8.15 -12.01 -23.50
CA VAL A 135 -9.45 -12.71 -23.49
C VAL A 135 -10.02 -12.78 -24.90
N GLU A 136 -10.09 -11.66 -25.62
CA GLU A 136 -10.60 -11.59 -26.99
C GLU A 136 -9.79 -12.45 -27.97
N ALA A 137 -8.45 -12.41 -27.85
CA ALA A 137 -7.57 -13.24 -28.68
C ALA A 137 -7.75 -14.75 -28.46
N SER A 138 -8.46 -15.17 -27.41
CA SER A 138 -8.77 -16.58 -27.15
C SER A 138 -9.98 -17.09 -27.95
N GLY A 139 -10.77 -16.21 -28.59
CA GLY A 139 -11.84 -16.60 -29.51
C GLY A 139 -13.04 -17.29 -28.85
N PHE A 140 -13.30 -17.04 -27.57
CA PHE A 140 -14.49 -17.56 -26.88
C PHE A 140 -15.74 -16.74 -27.21
N GLU A 141 -16.88 -17.41 -27.31
CA GLU A 141 -18.20 -16.77 -27.32
C GLU A 141 -18.76 -16.72 -25.90
N PHE A 142 -19.14 -15.53 -25.44
CA PHE A 142 -19.73 -15.33 -24.11
C PHE A 142 -20.65 -14.12 -24.10
N THR A 143 -21.68 -14.15 -23.24
CA THR A 143 -22.64 -13.03 -23.06
C THR A 143 -22.52 -12.38 -21.68
N ASN A 144 -21.68 -12.94 -20.80
CA ASN A 144 -21.31 -12.43 -19.50
C ASN A 144 -19.94 -13.00 -19.09
N LEU A 145 -19.37 -12.52 -17.99
CA LEU A 145 -18.18 -13.14 -17.40
C LEU A 145 -18.19 -13.14 -15.87
N VAL A 146 -17.45 -14.08 -15.29
CA VAL A 146 -17.13 -14.10 -13.86
C VAL A 146 -15.67 -13.75 -13.69
N PHE A 147 -15.40 -12.65 -12.99
CA PHE A 147 -14.03 -12.22 -12.72
C PHE A 147 -13.46 -12.88 -11.46
N SER A 148 -12.51 -13.79 -11.66
CA SER A 148 -11.73 -14.42 -10.59
C SER A 148 -10.34 -13.80 -10.51
N VAL A 149 -9.91 -13.46 -9.31
CA VAL A 149 -8.57 -12.92 -9.02
C VAL A 149 -8.00 -13.57 -7.77
N SER A 150 -6.72 -13.91 -7.84
CA SER A 150 -5.91 -14.47 -6.75
C SER A 150 -4.75 -13.53 -6.49
N PHE A 151 -4.46 -13.30 -5.21
CA PHE A 151 -3.35 -12.45 -4.80
C PHE A 151 -2.26 -13.26 -4.12
N PRO A 152 -1.01 -12.76 -4.11
CA PRO A 152 0.07 -13.44 -3.41
C PRO A 152 -0.25 -13.62 -1.90
N PRO A 153 -0.14 -14.82 -1.32
CA PRO A 153 -0.51 -15.09 0.08
C PRO A 153 0.20 -14.19 1.10
N GLN A 154 1.42 -13.75 0.78
CA GLN A 154 2.20 -12.85 1.62
C GLN A 154 1.58 -11.45 1.79
N LEU A 155 0.60 -11.06 0.96
CA LEU A 155 -0.14 -9.81 1.17
C LEU A 155 -0.89 -9.81 2.50
N SER A 156 -1.37 -10.97 2.97
CA SER A 156 -2.04 -11.11 4.26
C SER A 156 -1.14 -10.68 5.43
N VAL A 157 0.17 -10.93 5.34
CA VAL A 157 1.15 -10.51 6.36
C VAL A 157 1.30 -9.00 6.36
N ARG A 158 1.38 -8.38 5.17
CA ARG A 158 1.52 -6.92 5.02
C ARG A 158 0.26 -6.19 5.48
N GLU A 159 -0.90 -6.72 5.12
CA GLU A 159 -2.20 -6.19 5.55
C GLU A 159 -2.37 -6.29 7.06
N HIS A 160 -1.95 -7.40 7.67
CA HIS A 160 -1.97 -7.55 9.13
C HIS A 160 -1.01 -6.59 9.84
N ALA A 161 0.20 -6.40 9.32
CA ALA A 161 1.17 -5.45 9.88
C ALA A 161 0.64 -4.01 9.81
N ALA A 162 0.06 -3.62 8.67
CA ALA A 162 -0.60 -2.31 8.52
C ALA A 162 -1.80 -2.17 9.46
N TRP A 163 -2.63 -3.21 9.63
CA TRP A 163 -3.73 -3.18 10.60
C TRP A 163 -3.24 -2.98 12.03
N LEU A 164 -2.17 -3.65 12.47
CA LEU A 164 -1.58 -3.44 13.80
C LEU A 164 -1.10 -2.00 13.99
N LEU A 165 -0.44 -1.44 12.97
CA LEU A 165 0.04 -0.06 12.98
C LEU A 165 -1.13 0.93 13.11
N VAL A 166 -2.19 0.76 12.30
CA VAL A 166 -3.39 1.60 12.37
C VAL A 166 -4.10 1.45 13.71
N LYS A 167 -4.23 0.21 14.21
CA LYS A 167 -4.85 -0.07 15.51
C LYS A 167 -4.10 0.61 16.66
N GLN A 168 -2.77 0.60 16.62
CA GLN A 168 -1.93 1.31 17.60
C GLN A 168 -2.17 2.82 17.53
N GLU A 169 -2.24 3.40 16.32
CA GLU A 169 -2.44 4.83 16.13
C GLU A 169 -3.85 5.29 16.54
N MET A 170 -4.88 4.49 16.26
CA MET A 170 -6.25 4.73 16.71
C MET A 170 -6.35 4.66 18.24
N GLY A 171 -5.63 3.72 18.88
CA GLY A 171 -5.57 3.60 20.33
C GLY A 171 -5.01 4.84 21.04
N LYS A 172 -4.05 5.54 20.42
CA LYS A 172 -3.54 6.83 20.95
C LYS A 172 -4.59 7.94 20.95
N GLN A 173 -5.57 7.84 20.04
CA GLN A 173 -6.66 8.79 19.89
C GLN A 173 -7.92 8.36 20.66
N SER A 174 -7.84 7.32 21.50
CA SER A 174 -9.00 6.71 22.18
C SER A 174 -10.10 6.25 21.21
N LEU A 175 -9.74 5.95 19.96
CA LEU A 175 -10.63 5.40 18.94
C LEU A 175 -10.40 3.88 18.83
N SER A 176 -11.44 3.16 18.43
CA SER A 176 -11.37 1.71 18.18
C SER A 176 -11.58 1.42 16.70
N LEU A 177 -10.76 0.51 16.15
CA LEU A 177 -10.92 -0.01 14.79
C LEU A 177 -10.98 -1.54 14.85
N GLY A 178 -12.12 -2.10 14.46
CA GLY A 178 -12.32 -3.52 14.24
C GLY A 178 -11.65 -3.98 12.95
N ARG A 179 -11.29 -5.26 12.87
CA ARG A 179 -10.72 -5.84 11.64
C ARG A 179 -11.71 -5.82 10.47
N ASN A 180 -13.01 -5.88 10.77
CA ASN A 180 -14.09 -5.87 9.78
C ASN A 180 -14.38 -4.47 9.23
N ASP A 181 -13.80 -3.42 9.84
CA ASP A 181 -13.97 -2.04 9.39
C ASP A 181 -13.03 -1.71 8.21
N ILE A 182 -12.12 -2.63 7.86
CA ILE A 182 -11.20 -2.49 6.74
C ILE A 182 -11.82 -3.13 5.49
N VAL A 183 -11.99 -2.34 4.44
CA VAL A 183 -12.41 -2.83 3.13
C VAL A 183 -11.39 -3.84 2.60
N GLN A 184 -11.84 -5.02 2.16
CA GLN A 184 -10.92 -6.08 1.70
C GLN A 184 -10.23 -5.72 0.38
N LEU A 185 -9.01 -6.22 0.15
CA LEU A 185 -8.20 -5.82 -1.01
C LEU A 185 -8.90 -6.25 -2.29
N LYS A 186 -9.45 -7.47 -2.26
CA LYS A 186 -10.21 -8.07 -3.36
C LYS A 186 -11.50 -7.31 -3.64
N GLU A 187 -12.15 -6.80 -2.61
CA GLU A 187 -13.37 -6.03 -2.73
C GLU A 187 -13.12 -4.67 -3.40
N ALA A 188 -12.18 -3.88 -2.87
CA ALA A 188 -11.78 -2.62 -3.49
C ALA A 188 -11.27 -2.80 -4.93
N TYR A 189 -10.48 -3.85 -5.19
CA TYR A 189 -10.01 -4.17 -6.53
C TYR A 189 -11.18 -4.42 -7.50
N LYS A 190 -12.19 -5.21 -7.09
CA LYS A 190 -13.39 -5.48 -7.89
C LYS A 190 -14.23 -4.22 -8.12
N TRP A 191 -14.37 -3.34 -7.14
CA TRP A 191 -15.09 -2.07 -7.31
C TRP A 191 -14.51 -1.21 -8.44
N ILE A 192 -13.19 -1.25 -8.60
CA ILE A 192 -12.46 -0.51 -9.63
C ILE A 192 -12.54 -1.24 -10.97
N THR A 193 -12.24 -2.54 -10.99
CA THR A 193 -12.02 -3.27 -12.25
C THR A 193 -13.28 -3.81 -12.91
N HIS A 194 -14.34 -4.12 -12.16
CA HIS A 194 -15.57 -4.67 -12.75
C HIS A 194 -16.19 -3.75 -13.82
N PRO A 195 -16.35 -2.43 -13.58
CA PRO A 195 -16.83 -1.52 -14.63
C PRO A 195 -15.90 -1.46 -15.84
N LEU A 196 -14.57 -1.51 -15.61
CA LEU A 196 -13.57 -1.47 -16.68
C LEU A 196 -13.63 -2.72 -17.57
N PHE A 197 -13.76 -3.91 -16.98
CA PHE A 197 -13.96 -5.15 -17.73
C PHE A 197 -15.27 -5.12 -18.52
N SER A 198 -16.35 -4.61 -17.92
CA SER A 198 -17.66 -4.56 -18.58
C SER A 198 -17.68 -3.55 -19.73
N GLU A 199 -17.03 -2.39 -19.57
CA GLU A 199 -16.85 -1.39 -20.61
C GLU A 199 -16.01 -1.94 -21.77
N GLU A 200 -14.86 -2.56 -21.47
CA GLU A 200 -13.91 -2.99 -22.51
C GLU A 200 -14.41 -4.24 -23.28
N LEU A 201 -15.09 -5.19 -22.62
CA LEU A 201 -15.59 -6.42 -23.27
C LEU A 201 -17.04 -6.31 -23.75
N GLY A 202 -17.75 -5.22 -23.46
CA GLY A 202 -19.14 -5.00 -23.90
C GLY A 202 -20.17 -5.97 -23.31
N VAL A 203 -19.82 -6.68 -22.22
CA VAL A 203 -20.69 -7.67 -21.55
C VAL A 203 -20.78 -7.40 -20.04
N PRO A 204 -21.87 -7.80 -19.37
CA PRO A 204 -21.99 -7.66 -17.93
C PRO A 204 -21.07 -8.64 -17.17
N ILE A 205 -20.63 -8.21 -15.98
CA ILE A 205 -20.01 -9.10 -14.98
C ILE A 205 -21.11 -9.81 -14.19
N ASP A 206 -21.15 -11.14 -14.21
CA ASP A 206 -22.05 -11.91 -13.37
C ASP A 206 -21.52 -11.91 -11.93
N GLY A 207 -22.34 -11.36 -11.03
CA GLY A 207 -22.02 -11.15 -9.62
C GLY A 207 -22.19 -12.40 -8.76
N LYS A 208 -22.42 -13.59 -9.32
CA LYS A 208 -22.44 -14.83 -8.54
C LYS A 208 -21.13 -14.98 -7.78
N VAL A 209 -21.21 -14.65 -6.50
CA VAL A 209 -20.14 -14.79 -5.52
C VAL A 209 -19.82 -16.28 -5.46
N LEU A 210 -18.80 -16.72 -6.21
CA LEU A 210 -18.11 -17.96 -5.89
C LEU A 210 -17.58 -17.76 -4.47
N GLY A 211 -18.23 -18.47 -3.54
CA GLY A 211 -18.11 -18.30 -2.10
C GLY A 211 -16.66 -18.31 -1.62
N HIS A 212 -16.46 -17.72 -0.44
CA HIS A 212 -15.22 -17.71 0.32
C HIS A 212 -14.41 -19.00 0.17
N GLN A 213 -13.48 -19.03 -0.76
CA GLN A 213 -12.34 -19.93 -0.70
C GLN A 213 -11.25 -19.16 0.03
N HIS A 214 -11.20 -19.38 1.33
CA HIS A 214 -9.99 -19.19 2.11
C HIS A 214 -8.90 -20.06 1.48
N CYS A 215 -7.78 -19.44 1.10
CA CYS A 215 -6.47 -20.06 1.04
C CYS A 215 -5.60 -19.32 2.05
#